data_AF-A0A7S0RUK3-F1
#
_entry.id   AF-A0A7S0RUK3-F1
#
_cell.length_a   1.000
_cell.length_b   1.000
_cell.length_c   1.000
_cell.angle_alpha   90.00
_cell.angle_beta   90.00
_cell.angle_gamma   90.00
#
_symmetry.space_group_name_H-M   'P 1'
#
loop_
_entity.id
_entity.type
_entity.pdbx_description
1 polymer ?
#
loop_
_entity_poly.entity_id
_entity_poly.type
_entity_poly.pdbx_seq_one_letter_code
_entity_poly.pdbx_strand_id
1 'polypeptide(L)'
;FLHCYLSLVAKDATGLATTLLSKFKRRLTDLAGGLSKTRAQELGELQAVAIKQHLTSNSLARKLQATKHTIRLSPYAHELLLLYLHNNPGMMQLAALVNQYLAFDVTKAATHEDAGAGEEGPDGEEGA
;
A
#
# COMPACT_ATOMS: atom_id res chain seq x y z
N PHE A 1 -0.16 -3.23 -7.77
CA PHE A 1 -0.16 -2.94 -9.23
C PHE A 1 1.18 -2.39 -9.69
N LEU A 2 1.58 -1.18 -9.25
CA LEU A 2 2.82 -0.52 -9.73
C LEU A 2 4.07 -1.41 -9.56
N HIS A 3 4.27 -2.01 -8.38
CA HIS A 3 5.39 -2.93 -8.15
C HIS A 3 5.34 -4.19 -9.02
N CYS A 4 4.14 -4.71 -9.35
CA CYS A 4 4.02 -5.84 -10.29
C CYS A 4 4.45 -5.42 -11.70
N TYR A 5 4.02 -4.24 -12.15
CA TYR A 5 4.42 -3.69 -13.45
C TYR A 5 5.95 -3.53 -13.51
N LEU A 6 6.54 -2.86 -12.51
CA LEU A 6 8.00 -2.66 -12.45
C LEU A 6 8.75 -3.99 -12.36
N SER A 7 8.22 -5.00 -11.67
CA SER A 7 8.82 -6.34 -11.61
C SER A 7 8.79 -7.06 -12.97
N LEU A 8 7.74 -6.87 -13.77
CA LEU A 8 7.67 -7.42 -15.13
C LEU A 8 8.66 -6.72 -16.07
N VAL A 9 8.78 -5.39 -15.98
CA VAL A 9 9.78 -4.62 -16.73
C VAL A 9 11.20 -5.04 -16.30
N ALA A 10 11.43 -5.26 -15.01
CA ALA A 10 12.70 -5.77 -14.48
C ALA A 10 13.03 -7.21 -14.93
N LYS A 11 12.08 -7.94 -15.51
CA LYS A 11 12.28 -9.30 -16.06
C LYS A 11 12.30 -9.32 -17.58
N ASP A 12 12.38 -8.16 -18.24
CA ASP A 12 12.22 -8.00 -19.71
C ASP A 12 10.88 -8.53 -20.26
N ALA A 13 9.88 -8.69 -19.40
CA ALA A 13 8.55 -9.17 -19.77
C ALA A 13 7.65 -8.00 -20.19
N THR A 14 8.13 -7.14 -21.09
CA THR A 14 7.45 -5.88 -21.48
C THR A 14 6.06 -6.14 -22.07
N GLY A 15 5.86 -7.21 -22.86
CA GLY A 15 4.54 -7.56 -23.40
C GLY A 15 3.50 -7.94 -22.33
N LEU A 16 3.94 -8.57 -21.24
CA LEU A 16 3.06 -8.85 -20.09
C LEU A 16 2.81 -7.57 -19.29
N ALA A 17 3.81 -6.71 -19.15
CA ALA A 17 3.69 -5.43 -18.46
C ALA A 17 2.67 -4.51 -19.16
N THR A 18 2.71 -4.41 -20.50
CA THR A 18 1.75 -3.62 -21.28
C THR A 18 0.33 -4.19 -21.18
N THR A 19 0.18 -5.52 -21.24
CA THR A 19 -1.11 -6.19 -21.06
C THR A 19 -1.71 -5.90 -19.69
N LEU A 20 -0.89 -6.01 -18.63
CA LEU A 20 -1.29 -5.70 -17.26
C LEU A 20 -1.70 -4.23 -17.12
N LEU A 21 -0.96 -3.32 -17.75
CA LEU A 21 -1.29 -1.89 -17.74
C LEU A 21 -2.61 -1.60 -18.43
N SER A 22 -2.84 -2.14 -19.62
CA SER A 22 -4.10 -1.96 -20.36
C SER A 22 -5.30 -2.49 -19.58
N LYS A 23 -5.16 -3.64 -18.91
CA LYS A 23 -6.24 -4.26 -18.12
C LYS A 23 -6.65 -3.44 -16.90
N PHE A 24 -5.69 -2.80 -16.23
CA PHE A 24 -5.94 -2.07 -14.98
C PHE A 24 -6.00 -0.56 -15.13
N LYS A 25 -5.63 0.00 -16.29
CA LYS A 25 -5.66 1.46 -16.57
C LYS A 25 -7.00 2.08 -16.22
N ARG A 26 -8.09 1.51 -16.73
CA ARG A 26 -9.44 2.01 -16.48
C ARG A 26 -9.81 1.97 -14.99
N ARG A 27 -9.55 0.85 -14.33
CA ARG A 27 -9.83 0.70 -12.89
C ARG A 27 -9.03 1.67 -12.02
N LEU A 28 -7.79 1.97 -12.38
CA LEU A 28 -6.93 2.91 -11.65
C LEU A 28 -7.37 4.36 -11.81
N THR A 29 -7.90 4.72 -12.98
CA THR A 29 -8.47 6.04 -13.25
C THR A 29 -9.85 6.20 -12.58
N ASP A 30 -10.68 5.16 -12.63
CA ASP A 30 -12.07 5.21 -12.16
C ASP A 30 -12.20 5.13 -10.62
N LEU A 31 -11.33 4.38 -9.93
CA LEU A 31 -11.34 4.33 -8.45
C LEU A 31 -10.87 5.64 -7.79
N ALA A 32 -10.23 6.52 -8.54
CA ALA A 32 -9.64 7.75 -8.04
C ALA A 32 -10.64 8.91 -8.11
N GLY A 33 -11.70 8.87 -7.30
CA GLY A 33 -12.55 10.05 -7.09
C GLY A 33 -11.71 11.26 -6.68
N GLY A 34 -11.72 12.34 -7.49
CA GLY A 34 -11.05 13.62 -7.22
C GLY A 34 -9.51 13.64 -7.32
N LEU A 35 -8.82 12.61 -6.82
CA LEU A 35 -7.34 12.42 -6.87
C LEU A 35 -6.81 11.96 -8.25
N SER A 36 -7.68 11.97 -9.26
CA SER A 36 -7.46 11.38 -10.59
C SER A 36 -6.30 12.00 -11.37
N LYS A 37 -6.05 13.31 -11.26
CA LYS A 37 -5.06 13.99 -12.11
C LYS A 37 -3.63 13.54 -11.85
N THR A 38 -3.22 13.50 -10.58
CA THR A 38 -1.87 13.08 -10.18
C THR A 38 -1.63 11.62 -10.53
N ARG A 39 -2.62 10.75 -10.27
CA ARG A 39 -2.50 9.31 -10.57
C ARG A 39 -2.54 9.03 -12.08
N ALA A 40 -3.31 9.79 -12.85
CA ALA A 40 -3.32 9.69 -14.31
C ALA A 40 -1.98 10.13 -14.92
N GLN A 41 -1.37 11.18 -14.37
CA GLN A 41 -0.02 11.62 -14.74
C GLN A 41 1.03 10.55 -14.39
N GLU A 42 1.00 10.01 -13.17
CA GLU A 42 1.86 8.90 -12.74
C GLU A 42 1.69 7.68 -13.66
N LEU A 43 0.47 7.42 -14.15
CA LEU A 43 0.21 6.33 -15.09
C LEU A 43 0.84 6.59 -16.46
N GLY A 44 0.82 7.84 -16.94
CA GLY A 44 1.49 8.26 -18.17
C GLY A 44 3.01 8.14 -18.04
N GLU A 45 3.57 8.55 -16.90
CA GLU A 45 4.99 8.39 -16.61
C GLU A 45 5.38 6.91 -16.52
N LEU A 46 4.51 6.06 -15.96
CA LEU A 46 4.73 4.61 -15.90
C LEU A 46 4.72 3.96 -17.29
N GLN A 47 3.89 4.45 -18.22
CA GLN A 47 3.89 3.98 -19.62
C GLN A 47 5.24 4.21 -20.31
N ALA A 48 5.97 5.26 -19.94
CA ALA A 48 7.30 5.53 -20.47
C ALA A 48 8.36 4.54 -19.95
N VAL A 49 8.09 3.81 -18.87
CA VAL A 49 9.03 2.83 -18.27
C VAL A 49 8.81 1.44 -18.89
N ALA A 50 9.25 1.27 -20.14
CA ALA A 50 9.03 0.02 -20.89
C ALA A 50 10.21 -0.98 -20.86
N ILE A 51 11.42 -0.52 -20.53
CA ILE A 51 12.65 -1.34 -20.55
C ILE A 51 13.41 -1.22 -19.22
N LYS A 52 14.23 -2.22 -18.89
CA LYS A 52 15.05 -2.25 -17.66
C LYS A 52 15.85 -0.99 -17.42
N GLN A 53 16.45 -0.41 -18.46
CA GLN A 53 17.23 0.83 -18.36
C GLN A 53 16.40 2.01 -17.83
N HIS A 54 15.08 2.00 -18.06
CA HIS A 54 14.20 3.06 -17.58
C HIS A 54 13.94 2.96 -16.08
N LEU A 55 14.16 1.79 -15.45
CA LEU A 55 13.96 1.62 -14.02
C LEU A 55 14.93 2.45 -13.19
N THR A 56 16.16 2.62 -13.69
CA THR A 56 17.21 3.39 -13.00
C THR A 56 17.21 4.86 -13.42
N SER A 57 16.82 5.18 -14.67
CA SER A 57 16.80 6.56 -15.16
C SER A 57 15.55 7.33 -14.76
N ASN A 58 14.39 6.67 -14.68
CA ASN A 58 13.12 7.32 -14.37
C ASN A 58 12.97 7.58 -12.85
N SER A 59 12.71 8.83 -12.49
CA SER A 59 12.57 9.27 -11.09
C SER A 59 11.41 8.60 -10.36
N LEU A 60 10.27 8.40 -11.02
CA LEU A 60 9.09 7.73 -10.47
C LEU A 60 9.37 6.24 -10.23
N ALA A 61 10.04 5.56 -11.17
CA ALA A 61 10.43 4.16 -10.99
C ALA A 61 11.37 3.98 -9.78
N ARG A 62 12.38 4.85 -9.64
CA ARG A 62 13.28 4.84 -8.47
C ARG A 62 12.53 5.11 -7.17
N LYS A 63 11.66 6.12 -7.16
CA LYS A 63 10.87 6.47 -5.98
C LYS A 63 10.00 5.30 -5.55
N LEU A 64 9.30 4.66 -6.47
CA LEU A 64 8.46 3.49 -6.17
C LEU A 64 9.27 2.32 -5.65
N GLN A 65 10.48 2.06 -6.17
CA GLN A 65 11.33 0.99 -5.66
C GLN A 65 11.87 1.25 -4.25
N ALA A 66 12.12 2.52 -3.90
CA ALA A 66 12.63 2.91 -2.59
C ALA A 66 11.52 3.06 -1.52
N THR A 67 10.25 3.16 -1.92
CA THR A 67 9.16 3.46 -0.99
C THR A 67 8.53 2.18 -0.47
N LYS A 68 8.38 2.09 0.86
CA LYS A 68 7.53 1.10 1.52
C LYS A 68 6.23 1.78 1.94
N HIS A 69 5.10 1.29 1.45
CA HIS A 69 3.80 1.89 1.71
C HIS A 69 3.15 1.28 2.96
N THR A 70 2.89 2.11 3.95
CA THR A 70 2.16 1.68 5.16
C THR A 70 0.66 1.60 4.87
N ILE A 71 0.06 0.44 5.15
CA ILE A 71 -1.38 0.20 5.04
C ILE A 71 -1.90 -0.14 6.42
N ARG A 72 -2.91 0.61 6.88
CA ARG A 72 -3.61 0.30 8.13
C ARG A 72 -4.74 -0.68 7.86
N LEU A 73 -4.77 -1.78 8.61
CA LEU A 73 -5.78 -2.83 8.49
C LEU A 73 -6.26 -3.26 9.87
N SER A 74 -7.51 -3.72 9.96
CA SER A 74 -7.96 -4.44 11.14
C SER A 74 -7.24 -5.79 11.25
N PRO A 75 -7.10 -6.36 12.46
CA PRO A 75 -6.48 -7.67 12.65
C PRO A 75 -7.14 -8.75 11.77
N TYR A 76 -8.47 -8.76 11.73
CA TYR A 76 -9.23 -9.71 10.93
C TYR A 76 -8.95 -9.59 9.43
N ALA A 77 -8.92 -8.36 8.89
CA ALA A 77 -8.61 -8.15 7.47
C ALA A 77 -7.18 -8.55 7.13
N HIS A 78 -6.24 -8.34 8.05
CA HIS A 78 -4.85 -8.75 7.90
C HIS A 78 -4.72 -10.29 7.86
N GLU A 79 -5.39 -11.02 8.75
CA GLU A 79 -5.39 -12.49 8.75
C GLU A 79 -5.99 -13.07 7.47
N LEU A 80 -7.13 -12.56 7.02
CA LEU A 80 -7.75 -12.99 5.76
C LEU A 80 -6.83 -12.74 4.55
N LEU A 81 -6.13 -11.60 4.54
CA LEU A 81 -5.17 -11.28 3.48
C LEU A 81 -4.02 -12.29 3.46
N LEU A 82 -3.42 -12.61 4.61
CA LEU A 82 -2.34 -13.58 4.70
C LEU A 82 -2.80 -14.99 4.30
N LEU A 83 -3.98 -15.40 4.76
CA LEU A 83 -4.58 -16.68 4.39
C LEU A 83 -4.78 -16.78 2.88
N TYR A 84 -5.30 -15.73 2.26
CA TYR A 84 -5.50 -15.68 0.81
C TYR A 84 -4.18 -15.75 0.04
N LEU A 85 -3.16 -15.01 0.48
CA LEU A 85 -1.86 -14.96 -0.18
C LEU A 85 -1.09 -16.30 -0.10
N HIS A 86 -1.24 -17.05 0.99
CA HIS A 86 -0.52 -18.31 1.19
C HIS A 86 -1.26 -19.53 0.64
N ASN A 87 -2.60 -19.55 0.69
CA ASN A 87 -3.36 -20.76 0.35
C ASN A 87 -3.77 -20.84 -1.13
N ASN A 88 -3.62 -19.77 -1.92
CA ASN A 88 -4.01 -19.78 -3.32
C ASN A 88 -2.80 -20.04 -4.25
N PRO A 89 -2.92 -20.98 -5.20
CA PRO A 89 -1.85 -21.25 -6.15
C PRO A 89 -1.55 -20.01 -7.00
N GLY A 90 -0.26 -19.71 -7.17
CA GLY A 90 0.21 -18.55 -7.93
C GLY A 90 0.28 -17.23 -7.14
N MET A 91 -0.17 -17.18 -5.89
CA MET A 91 -0.12 -15.96 -5.07
C MET A 91 1.22 -15.71 -4.38
N MET A 92 2.14 -16.68 -4.37
CA MET A 92 3.47 -16.53 -3.76
C MET A 92 4.26 -15.34 -4.31
N GLN A 93 4.17 -15.07 -5.61
CA GLN A 93 4.83 -13.92 -6.23
C GLN A 93 4.23 -12.59 -5.76
N LEU A 94 2.92 -12.56 -5.53
CA LEU A 94 2.23 -11.41 -4.98
C LEU A 94 2.58 -11.23 -3.50
N ALA A 95 2.64 -12.33 -2.73
CA ALA A 95 3.06 -12.32 -1.32
C ALA A 95 4.47 -11.74 -1.14
N ALA A 96 5.41 -12.12 -2.02
CA ALA A 96 6.76 -11.56 -2.01
C ALA A 96 6.78 -10.04 -2.26
N LEU A 97 5.99 -9.56 -3.23
CA LEU A 97 5.86 -8.12 -3.50
C LEU A 97 5.20 -7.37 -2.35
N VAL A 98 4.18 -7.97 -1.73
CA VAL A 98 3.50 -7.41 -0.56
C VAL A 98 4.49 -7.26 0.60
N ASN A 99 5.26 -8.30 0.93
CA ASN A 99 6.25 -8.25 2.01
C ASN A 99 7.39 -7.24 1.75
N GLN A 100 7.80 -7.11 0.50
CA GLN A 100 8.88 -6.20 0.12
C GLN A 100 8.46 -4.73 0.19
N TYR A 101 7.28 -4.40 -0.34
CA TYR A 101 6.88 -3.01 -0.58
C TYR A 101 5.77 -2.49 0.32
N LEU A 102 5.12 -3.34 1.11
CA LEU A 102 4.05 -2.92 2.03
C LEU A 102 4.48 -3.14 3.48
N ALA A 103 4.13 -2.19 4.34
CA ALA A 103 4.18 -2.32 5.78
C ALA A 103 2.74 -2.32 6.31
N PHE A 104 2.40 -3.25 7.20
CA PHE A 104 1.05 -3.32 7.77
C PHE A 104 1.04 -2.73 9.18
N ASP A 105 0.20 -1.71 9.38
CA ASP A 105 -0.13 -1.16 10.68
C ASP A 105 -1.44 -1.82 11.14
N VAL A 106 -1.31 -2.88 11.95
CA VAL A 106 -2.44 -3.67 12.42
C VAL A 106 -2.94 -3.09 13.74
N THR A 107 -3.75 -2.05 13.64
CA THR A 107 -4.38 -1.45 14.83
C THR A 107 -5.56 -2.32 15.27
N LYS A 108 -5.52 -2.86 16.49
CA LYS A 108 -6.77 -3.20 17.19
C LYS A 108 -7.58 -1.91 17.24
N ALA A 109 -8.84 -1.96 16.78
CA ALA A 109 -9.75 -0.87 17.04
C ALA A 109 -9.63 -0.51 18.52
N ALA A 110 -9.24 0.72 18.83
CA ALA A 110 -9.25 1.18 20.20
C ALA A 110 -10.69 1.00 20.68
N THR A 111 -10.89 0.00 21.54
CA THR A 111 -12.03 -0.01 22.43
C THR A 111 -11.94 1.33 23.16
N HIS A 112 -12.94 2.17 22.91
CA HIS A 112 -13.07 3.49 23.50
C HIS A 112 -13.41 3.31 24.98
N GLU A 113 -12.43 2.92 25.79
CA GLU A 113 -12.50 2.86 27.26
C GLU A 113 -11.20 3.41 27.82
N ASP A 114 -10.96 4.70 27.58
CA ASP A 114 -10.22 5.53 28.52
C ASP A 114 -10.98 6.86 28.62
N ALA A 115 -12.23 6.76 29.10
CA ALA A 115 -12.93 7.89 29.67
C ALA A 115 -12.41 8.04 31.10
N GLY A 116 -11.65 9.10 31.32
CA GLY A 116 -10.84 9.31 32.50
C GLY A 116 -11.59 9.19 33.83
N ALA A 117 -10.88 8.63 34.80
CA ALA A 117 -11.11 8.86 36.22
C ALA A 117 -9.75 9.22 36.82
N GLY A 118 -9.40 10.50 36.76
CA GLY A 118 -8.12 11.01 37.21
C GLY A 118 -8.22 12.48 37.52
N GLU A 119 -9.03 12.83 38.52
CA GLU A 119 -8.87 14.03 39.36
C GLU A 119 -9.91 13.96 40.49
N GLU A 120 -9.45 13.69 41.72
CA GLU A 120 -9.81 14.42 42.94
C GLU A 120 -9.12 13.78 44.15
N GLY A 121 -8.27 14.56 44.79
CA GLY A 121 -7.80 14.36 46.15
C GLY A 121 -7.12 15.64 46.62
N PRO A 122 -6.83 15.80 47.91
CA PRO A 122 -7.55 15.36 49.10
C PRO A 122 -8.14 16.57 49.86
N ASP A 123 -9.30 16.40 50.50
CA ASP A 123 -9.83 17.38 51.45
C ASP A 123 -8.91 17.49 52.68
N GLY A 124 -8.37 18.68 52.88
CA GLY A 124 -7.75 19.10 54.13
C GLY A 124 -7.73 20.62 54.21
N GLU A 125 -8.58 21.21 55.06
CA GLU A 125 -8.12 22.03 56.19
C GLU A 125 -9.27 22.48 57.10
N GLU A 126 -8.96 22.40 58.40
CA GLU A 126 -9.71 22.83 59.57
C GLU A 126 -10.09 24.31 59.56
N GLY A 127 -11.22 24.62 60.21
CA GLY A 127 -11.56 25.98 60.62
C GLY A 127 -12.60 25.98 61.74
N ALA A 128 -12.15 25.88 62.99
CA ALA A 128 -12.85 26.38 64.19
C ALA A 128 -11.85 26.58 65.33
#